data_AF-A0A2N5Z902-F1
#
_entry.id   AF-A0A2N5Z902-F1
#
_cell.length_a   1.000
_cell.length_b   1.000
_cell.length_c   1.000
_cell.angle_alpha   90.00
_cell.angle_beta   90.00
_cell.angle_gamma   90.00
#
_symmetry.space_group_name_H-M   'P 1'
#
loop_
_entity.id
_entity.type
_entity.pdbx_description
1 polymer ?
#
loop_
_entity_poly.entity_id
_entity_poly.type
_entity_poly.pdbx_seq_one_letter_code
_entity_poly.pdbx_strand_id
1 'polypeptide(L)'
;MKNINVTLMYLFAFLLLLGSCKSKDVDPVTNGESDIQYNIIEKEYVLIRDVAELQQSDDEISLHVDSILNGLINAEFISTGYKKFDLNSDDIPDIAFEIIDLLEFNPDGLPESFDHLAARAIPLNLFILDNSTYGYADALQKGDVINTEGIWTNETVVLGTFQNAGQFQCQGERYLAYRFFGDQGFQYGWIQLQCSQHSDTLNVIDFAYKTNTEPTILAGQID
;
A
#
# COMPACT_ATOMS: atom_id res chain seq x y z
N MET A 1 -35.42 50.66 -75.17
CA MET A 1 -34.01 50.92 -75.58
C MET A 1 -33.19 49.74 -75.04
N LYS A 2 -32.29 49.07 -75.78
CA LYS A 2 -31.04 49.55 -76.41
C LYS A 2 -30.11 50.20 -75.36
N ASN A 3 -28.87 49.75 -75.09
CA ASN A 3 -28.01 48.76 -75.77
C ASN A 3 -27.20 47.90 -74.78
N ILE A 4 -26.59 46.83 -75.30
CA ILE A 4 -25.49 46.05 -74.70
C ILE A 4 -24.15 46.59 -75.20
N ASN A 5 -23.09 46.54 -74.38
CA ASN A 5 -21.66 46.35 -74.71
C ASN A 5 -20.89 46.23 -73.36
N VAL A 6 -19.95 45.30 -73.05
CA VAL A 6 -18.79 44.75 -73.81
C VAL A 6 -17.72 45.85 -74.01
N THR A 7 -16.43 45.76 -73.68
CA THR A 7 -15.47 44.69 -73.29
C THR A 7 -14.78 45.05 -71.94
N LEU A 8 -13.67 44.49 -71.40
CA LEU A 8 -12.65 43.52 -71.84
C LEU A 8 -12.23 42.56 -70.70
N MET A 9 -11.49 41.51 -71.07
CA MET A 9 -10.88 40.41 -70.30
C MET A 9 -9.37 40.63 -70.06
N TYR A 10 -8.90 40.41 -68.82
CA TYR A 10 -7.56 39.89 -68.42
C TYR A 10 -7.69 39.42 -66.97
N LEU A 11 -7.60 38.14 -66.58
CA LEU A 11 -6.54 37.14 -66.75
C LEU A 11 -5.21 37.49 -66.05
N PHE A 12 -5.12 37.14 -64.77
CA PHE A 12 -3.93 36.43 -64.26
C PHE A 12 -4.34 35.57 -63.05
N ALA A 13 -3.73 34.39 -62.90
CA ALA A 13 -3.97 33.49 -61.79
C ALA A 13 -2.73 33.44 -60.88
N PHE A 14 -2.95 33.34 -59.56
CA PHE A 14 -1.93 32.82 -58.66
C PHE A 14 -2.60 32.06 -57.51
N LEU A 15 -2.14 30.83 -57.25
CA LEU A 15 -2.52 30.11 -56.04
C LEU A 15 -1.81 30.73 -54.85
N LEU A 16 -2.50 30.85 -53.71
CA LEU A 16 -1.87 30.71 -52.41
C LEU A 16 -2.82 30.01 -51.44
N LEU A 17 -2.51 28.75 -51.14
CA LEU A 17 -3.14 28.01 -50.06
C LEU A 17 -2.58 28.54 -48.74
N LEU A 18 -3.45 29.15 -47.93
CA LEU A 18 -3.19 29.37 -46.50
C LEU A 18 -4.40 28.85 -45.72
N GLY A 19 -4.29 27.59 -45.26
CA GLY A 19 -5.14 27.12 -44.18
C GLY A 19 -4.70 27.82 -42.89
N SER A 20 -5.65 28.40 -42.16
CA SER A 20 -5.44 28.82 -40.78
C SER A 20 -6.18 27.85 -39.88
N CYS A 21 -5.55 27.42 -38.79
CA CYS A 21 -6.12 26.42 -37.90
C CYS A 21 -7.40 26.92 -37.24
N LYS A 22 -8.39 26.02 -37.08
CA LYS A 22 -9.25 26.11 -35.90
C LYS A 22 -8.33 26.11 -34.68
N SER A 23 -8.44 27.11 -33.81
CA SER A 23 -8.06 26.91 -32.42
C SER A 23 -8.80 25.67 -31.93
N LYS A 24 -8.09 24.72 -31.32
CA LYS A 24 -8.75 23.84 -30.36
C LYS A 24 -9.19 24.75 -29.23
N ASP A 25 -10.48 24.79 -28.95
CA ASP A 25 -10.94 25.33 -27.68
C ASP A 25 -10.25 24.53 -26.58
N VAL A 26 -9.58 25.22 -25.67
CA VAL A 26 -8.95 24.58 -24.51
C VAL A 26 -10.11 24.28 -23.57
N ASP A 27 -10.46 23.00 -23.45
CA ASP A 27 -11.43 22.55 -22.45
C ASP A 27 -11.02 23.13 -21.08
N PRO A 28 -11.96 23.73 -20.32
CA PRO A 28 -11.62 24.39 -19.07
C PRO A 28 -11.02 23.35 -18.14
N VAL A 29 -9.81 23.62 -17.63
CA VAL A 29 -9.17 22.79 -16.61
C VAL A 29 -10.10 22.76 -15.40
N THR A 30 -10.82 21.65 -15.26
CA THR A 30 -11.41 21.25 -13.99
C THR A 30 -10.25 21.06 -13.04
N ASN A 31 -10.17 21.89 -12.00
CA ASN A 31 -9.36 21.57 -10.84
C ASN A 31 -9.96 20.31 -10.23
N GLY A 32 -9.41 19.15 -10.60
CA GLY A 32 -9.81 17.88 -10.02
C GLY A 32 -9.49 17.91 -8.53
N GLU A 33 -10.45 17.48 -7.71
CA GLU A 33 -10.10 16.82 -6.46
C GLU A 33 -9.22 15.62 -6.87
N SER A 34 -8.08 15.39 -6.20
CA SER A 34 -7.27 14.23 -6.55
C SER A 34 -8.07 12.96 -6.24
N ASP A 35 -8.11 12.03 -7.18
CA ASP A 35 -8.73 10.71 -7.02
C ASP A 35 -7.92 9.81 -6.04
N ILE A 36 -6.97 10.36 -5.28
CA ILE A 36 -6.16 9.67 -4.29
C ILE A 36 -6.45 10.23 -2.89
N GLN A 37 -6.77 9.35 -1.95
CA GLN A 37 -6.75 9.65 -0.51
C GLN A 37 -5.40 9.21 0.04
N TYR A 38 -4.73 10.11 0.75
CA TYR A 38 -3.41 9.88 1.35
C TYR A 38 -3.43 10.27 2.83
N ASN A 39 -2.90 9.39 3.68
CA ASN A 39 -2.92 9.53 5.13
C ASN A 39 -1.58 9.12 5.75
N ILE A 40 -1.10 9.93 6.70
CA ILE A 40 0.13 9.66 7.47
C ILE A 40 -0.24 8.90 8.75
N ILE A 41 0.56 7.88 9.09
CA ILE A 41 0.36 7.02 10.28
C ILE A 41 1.45 7.26 11.33
N GLU A 42 2.73 7.29 10.94
CA GLU A 42 3.92 7.40 11.81
C GLU A 42 3.87 6.50 13.06
N LYS A 43 3.63 5.18 12.88
CA LYS A 43 3.47 4.23 13.99
C LYS A 43 4.47 3.07 13.93
N GLU A 44 5.28 2.97 14.98
CA GLU A 44 6.29 1.94 15.20
C GLU A 44 5.74 0.81 16.09
N TYR A 45 6.07 -0.44 15.76
CA TYR A 45 5.70 -1.62 16.53
C TYR A 45 6.93 -2.44 16.87
N VAL A 46 7.32 -2.41 18.15
CA VAL A 46 8.43 -3.17 18.73
C VAL A 46 7.89 -4.35 19.54
N LEU A 47 8.52 -5.52 19.39
CA LEU A 47 8.26 -6.68 20.23
C LEU A 47 9.12 -6.65 21.50
N ILE A 48 8.63 -5.98 22.53
CA ILE A 48 9.30 -5.92 23.84
C ILE A 48 9.26 -7.32 24.49
N ARG A 49 10.44 -7.86 24.82
CA ARG A 49 10.60 -9.17 25.49
C ARG A 49 11.01 -9.09 26.97
N ASP A 50 11.49 -7.93 27.46
CA ASP A 50 11.87 -7.79 28.87
C ASP A 50 10.63 -7.49 29.73
N VAL A 51 10.36 -8.37 30.70
CA VAL A 51 9.25 -8.26 31.64
C VAL A 51 9.37 -7.01 32.52
N ALA A 52 10.59 -6.54 32.82
CA ALA A 52 10.81 -5.30 33.57
C ALA A 52 10.58 -4.04 32.72
N GLU A 53 10.71 -4.13 31.39
CA GLU A 53 10.39 -3.04 30.46
C GLU A 53 8.88 -2.96 30.20
N LEU A 54 8.22 -4.12 30.01
CA LEU A 54 6.75 -4.22 29.94
C LEU A 54 6.06 -3.68 31.21
N GLN A 55 6.66 -3.86 32.39
CA GLN A 55 6.17 -3.30 33.67
C GLN A 55 6.36 -1.78 33.82
N GLN A 56 6.97 -1.10 32.83
CA GLN A 56 7.23 0.34 32.85
C GLN A 56 6.64 1.09 31.64
N SER A 57 5.95 0.41 30.73
CA SER A 57 5.23 1.01 29.60
C SER A 57 3.74 1.12 29.91
N ASP A 58 3.14 2.28 29.60
CA ASP A 58 1.71 2.55 29.74
C ASP A 58 0.90 2.16 28.47
N ASP A 59 1.51 1.48 27.50
CA ASP A 59 0.94 1.21 26.18
C ASP A 59 -0.15 0.13 26.17
N GLU A 60 -0.97 0.09 25.11
CA GLU A 60 -2.04 -0.91 24.92
C GLU A 60 -1.54 -2.38 24.94
N ILE A 61 -0.26 -2.61 24.63
CA ILE A 61 0.39 -3.92 24.76
C ILE A 61 0.54 -4.28 26.24
N SER A 62 1.10 -3.36 27.02
CA SER A 62 1.42 -3.52 28.43
C SER A 62 0.15 -3.68 29.27
N LEU A 63 -0.93 -2.96 28.93
CA LEU A 63 -2.26 -3.17 29.54
C LEU A 63 -2.83 -4.59 29.31
N HIS A 64 -2.47 -5.25 28.19
CA HIS A 64 -2.82 -6.65 27.95
C HIS A 64 -1.93 -7.60 28.77
N VAL A 65 -0.62 -7.32 28.85
CA VAL A 65 0.35 -8.07 29.65
C VAL A 65 0.04 -8.00 31.16
N ASP A 66 -0.41 -6.86 31.67
CA ASP A 66 -0.79 -6.67 33.08
C ASP A 66 -1.96 -7.59 33.47
N SER A 67 -2.87 -7.86 32.52
CA SER A 67 -3.97 -8.82 32.69
C SER A 67 -3.49 -10.29 32.73
N ILE A 68 -2.34 -10.59 32.13
CA ILE A 68 -1.71 -11.92 32.11
C ILE A 68 -0.86 -12.13 33.37
N LEU A 69 -0.04 -11.13 33.75
CA LEU A 69 0.83 -11.15 34.94
C LEU A 69 0.04 -11.38 36.24
N ASN A 70 -1.15 -10.81 36.35
CA ASN A 70 -2.02 -10.97 37.52
C ASN A 70 -2.78 -12.32 37.57
N GLY A 71 -2.64 -13.20 36.55
CA GLY A 71 -3.59 -14.32 36.30
C GLY A 71 -3.03 -15.75 36.24
N LEU A 72 -1.71 -15.95 36.37
CA LEU A 72 -0.96 -17.17 36.00
C LEU A 72 -0.99 -17.54 34.51
N ILE A 73 0.17 -17.88 33.93
CA ILE A 73 0.42 -19.11 33.15
C ILE A 73 1.88 -19.17 32.69
N ASN A 74 2.48 -20.38 32.65
CA ASN A 74 3.73 -20.62 31.94
C ASN A 74 3.43 -20.83 30.45
N ALA A 75 3.35 -19.75 29.67
CA ALA A 75 3.25 -19.83 28.22
C ALA A 75 4.00 -18.67 27.55
N GLU A 76 4.99 -19.01 26.74
CA GLU A 76 5.88 -18.07 26.03
C GLU A 76 5.25 -17.61 24.70
N PHE A 77 3.95 -17.28 24.73
CA PHE A 77 3.23 -16.73 23.56
C PHE A 77 3.63 -15.27 23.34
N ILE A 78 4.77 -15.08 22.68
CA ILE A 78 5.34 -13.76 22.41
C ILE A 78 4.82 -13.25 21.05
N SER A 79 3.89 -12.31 21.11
CA SER A 79 3.35 -11.56 19.95
C SER A 79 3.06 -10.11 20.35
N THR A 80 3.15 -9.18 19.38
CA THR A 80 2.66 -7.79 19.57
C THR A 80 1.14 -7.70 19.68
N GLY A 81 0.42 -8.75 19.28
CA GLY A 81 -1.01 -8.75 18.99
C GLY A 81 -1.34 -7.99 17.70
N TYR A 82 -2.56 -8.18 17.19
CA TYR A 82 -3.03 -7.58 15.93
C TYR A 82 -3.15 -6.06 16.03
N LYS A 83 -2.30 -5.34 15.29
CA LYS A 83 -2.30 -3.89 15.14
C LYS A 83 -3.14 -3.50 13.93
N LYS A 84 -4.41 -3.20 14.20
CA LYS A 84 -5.46 -2.99 13.20
C LYS A 84 -5.43 -1.58 12.60
N PHE A 85 -5.73 -1.50 11.31
CA PHE A 85 -5.92 -0.26 10.56
C PHE A 85 -7.19 -0.34 9.73
N ASP A 86 -7.98 0.72 9.79
CA ASP A 86 -8.98 1.10 8.79
C ASP A 86 -8.25 2.00 7.77
N LEU A 87 -8.37 1.68 6.48
CA LEU A 87 -7.71 2.40 5.37
C LEU A 87 -8.72 3.16 4.49
N ASN A 88 -10.01 2.93 4.65
CA ASN A 88 -11.06 3.46 3.79
C ASN A 88 -12.00 4.46 4.52
N SER A 89 -11.92 4.51 5.86
CA SER A 89 -12.74 5.28 6.81
C SER A 89 -14.21 4.86 6.92
N ASP A 90 -14.50 3.55 6.90
CA ASP A 90 -15.85 2.98 7.13
C ASP A 90 -16.09 2.46 8.57
N ASP A 91 -15.17 2.73 9.50
CA ASP A 91 -15.12 2.22 10.89
C ASP A 91 -14.83 0.69 11.00
N ILE A 92 -14.53 -0.01 9.89
CA ILE A 92 -14.18 -1.44 9.86
C ILE A 92 -12.69 -1.60 9.50
N PRO A 93 -11.87 -2.23 10.37
CA PRO A 93 -10.47 -2.47 10.04
C PRO A 93 -10.27 -3.34 8.78
N ASP A 94 -9.56 -2.81 7.79
CA ASP A 94 -9.21 -3.50 6.54
C ASP A 94 -8.06 -4.49 6.70
N ILE A 95 -7.09 -4.18 7.56
CA ILE A 95 -5.83 -4.92 7.72
C ILE A 95 -5.37 -4.92 9.19
N ALA A 96 -4.56 -5.90 9.56
CA ALA A 96 -3.76 -5.85 10.78
C ALA A 96 -2.30 -6.23 10.51
N PHE A 97 -1.39 -5.69 11.32
CA PHE A 97 0.01 -6.11 11.37
C PHE A 97 0.32 -6.80 12.69
N GLU A 98 1.29 -7.71 12.67
CA GLU A 98 1.73 -8.45 13.86
C GLU A 98 3.18 -8.90 13.72
N ILE A 99 3.92 -8.91 14.82
CA ILE A 99 5.18 -9.64 14.95
C ILE A 99 4.95 -10.84 15.88
N ILE A 100 5.33 -12.03 15.44
CA ILE A 100 5.19 -13.30 16.19
C ILE A 100 6.52 -14.02 16.38
N ASP A 101 6.60 -14.80 17.45
CA ASP A 101 7.64 -15.83 17.63
C ASP A 101 7.27 -17.14 16.89
N LEU A 102 8.23 -17.66 16.12
CA LEU A 102 8.08 -18.84 15.29
C LEU A 102 8.40 -20.15 16.03
N LEU A 103 8.94 -20.09 17.25
CA LEU A 103 9.21 -21.29 18.05
C LEU A 103 7.92 -22.04 18.40
N GLU A 104 6.77 -21.36 18.50
CA GLU A 104 5.45 -21.98 18.66
C GLU A 104 5.15 -22.99 17.53
N PHE A 105 5.55 -22.66 16.30
CA PHE A 105 5.32 -23.48 15.10
C PHE A 105 6.47 -24.46 14.82
N ASN A 106 7.58 -24.37 15.57
CA ASN A 106 8.80 -25.17 15.40
C ASN A 106 9.21 -25.80 16.75
N PRO A 107 8.45 -26.78 17.29
CA PRO A 107 8.65 -27.31 18.64
C PRO A 107 9.95 -28.11 18.82
N ASP A 108 10.58 -28.56 17.74
CA ASP A 108 11.94 -29.14 17.74
C ASP A 108 13.05 -28.07 17.81
N GLY A 109 12.68 -26.79 17.83
CA GLY A 109 13.56 -25.62 17.81
C GLY A 109 13.91 -25.12 16.41
N LEU A 110 14.35 -23.87 16.34
CA LEU A 110 15.06 -23.32 15.18
C LEU A 110 16.59 -23.38 15.43
N PRO A 111 17.43 -23.47 14.39
CA PRO A 111 18.89 -23.44 14.57
C PRO A 111 19.36 -22.14 15.25
N GLU A 112 20.37 -22.20 16.13
CA GLU A 112 20.86 -21.05 16.92
C GLU A 112 21.32 -19.83 16.09
N SER A 113 21.54 -19.99 14.79
CA SER A 113 21.92 -18.92 13.85
C SER A 113 20.75 -18.35 13.05
N PHE A 114 19.52 -18.79 13.30
CA PHE A 114 18.31 -18.31 12.64
C PHE A 114 17.62 -17.29 13.52
N ASP A 115 17.01 -16.28 12.90
CA ASP A 115 16.01 -15.50 13.62
C ASP A 115 14.74 -16.34 13.82
N HIS A 116 14.02 -16.02 14.89
CA HIS A 116 12.79 -16.69 15.30
C HIS A 116 11.57 -15.76 15.19
N LEU A 117 11.74 -14.53 14.70
CA LEU A 117 10.64 -13.60 14.49
C LEU A 117 10.18 -13.54 13.03
N ALA A 118 8.87 -13.38 12.86
CA ALA A 118 8.25 -12.99 11.61
C ALA A 118 7.34 -11.77 11.78
N ALA A 119 7.58 -10.75 10.96
CA ALA A 119 6.65 -9.63 10.76
C ALA A 119 5.65 -10.02 9.67
N ARG A 120 4.35 -9.85 9.93
CA ARG A 120 3.25 -10.31 9.06
C ARG A 120 2.19 -9.23 8.83
N ALA A 121 1.51 -9.35 7.70
CA ALA A 121 0.29 -8.60 7.40
C ALA A 121 -0.89 -9.59 7.28
N ILE A 122 -1.96 -9.28 8.01
CA ILE A 122 -3.19 -10.06 8.09
C ILE A 122 -4.28 -9.22 7.38
N PRO A 123 -4.69 -9.57 6.16
CA PRO A 123 -5.85 -8.94 5.53
C PRO A 123 -7.12 -9.29 6.31
N LEU A 124 -8.01 -8.31 6.49
CA LEU A 124 -9.30 -8.47 7.16
C LEU A 124 -10.46 -8.23 6.19
N ASN A 125 -10.42 -7.12 5.43
CA ASN A 125 -11.39 -6.77 4.38
C ASN A 125 -10.75 -6.38 3.03
N LEU A 126 -9.43 -6.51 2.89
CA LEU A 126 -8.67 -6.24 1.66
C LEU A 126 -7.98 -7.49 1.07
N PHE A 127 -7.34 -7.32 -0.09
CA PHE A 127 -6.41 -8.26 -0.71
C PHE A 127 -5.01 -7.62 -0.82
N ILE A 128 -3.97 -8.41 -0.60
CA ILE A 128 -2.55 -8.00 -0.68
C ILE A 128 -1.92 -8.60 -1.94
N LEU A 129 -0.92 -7.92 -2.51
CA LEU A 129 -0.12 -8.42 -3.63
C LEU A 129 0.85 -9.52 -3.18
N ASP A 130 0.70 -10.72 -3.74
CA ASP A 130 1.60 -11.88 -3.59
C ASP A 130 1.76 -12.56 -4.96
N ASN A 131 2.64 -12.01 -5.80
CA ASN A 131 3.06 -12.60 -7.07
C ASN A 131 3.93 -13.86 -6.86
N SER A 132 4.37 -14.12 -5.63
CA SER A 132 5.09 -15.35 -5.26
C SER A 132 4.14 -16.54 -5.16
N THR A 133 2.88 -16.34 -4.79
CA THR A 133 1.87 -17.37 -4.45
C THR A 133 2.23 -18.28 -3.27
N TYR A 134 3.20 -17.87 -2.44
CA TYR A 134 3.69 -18.65 -1.29
C TYR A 134 3.44 -17.95 0.06
N GLY A 135 2.64 -16.88 0.09
CA GLY A 135 2.39 -16.09 1.29
C GLY A 135 3.50 -15.08 1.60
N TYR A 136 4.23 -14.61 0.59
CA TYR A 136 5.27 -13.59 0.74
C TYR A 136 4.90 -12.35 -0.06
N ALA A 137 4.62 -11.26 0.64
CA ALA A 137 4.21 -10.01 -0.03
C ALA A 137 5.33 -9.43 -0.90
N ASP A 138 4.95 -8.90 -2.06
CA ASP A 138 5.82 -8.10 -2.91
C ASP A 138 6.19 -6.78 -2.21
N ALA A 139 7.48 -6.49 -2.06
CA ALA A 139 7.96 -5.26 -1.46
C ALA A 139 8.35 -4.25 -2.54
N LEU A 140 7.37 -3.46 -2.97
CA LEU A 140 7.52 -2.53 -4.09
C LEU A 140 8.39 -1.33 -3.73
N GLN A 141 9.02 -0.75 -4.75
CA GLN A 141 9.75 0.52 -4.69
C GLN A 141 8.85 1.69 -5.11
N LYS A 142 9.24 2.93 -4.77
CA LYS A 142 8.47 4.12 -5.17
C LYS A 142 8.44 4.24 -6.70
N GLY A 143 7.24 4.33 -7.27
CA GLY A 143 6.98 4.39 -8.71
C GLY A 143 6.67 3.04 -9.37
N ASP A 144 6.74 1.91 -8.65
CA ASP A 144 6.29 0.62 -9.18
C ASP A 144 4.76 0.62 -9.43
N VAL A 145 4.32 -0.13 -10.43
CA VAL A 145 2.92 -0.13 -10.90
C VAL A 145 2.08 -1.12 -10.08
N ILE A 146 1.00 -0.63 -9.48
CA ILE A 146 0.02 -1.45 -8.76
C ILE A 146 -1.25 -1.51 -9.60
N ASN A 147 -1.62 -2.69 -10.11
CA ASN A 147 -2.74 -2.83 -11.04
C ASN A 147 -3.48 -4.18 -10.99
N THR A 148 -4.45 -4.36 -11.90
CA THR A 148 -5.22 -5.60 -12.10
C THR A 148 -4.42 -6.85 -12.48
N GLU A 149 -3.17 -6.72 -12.93
CA GLU A 149 -2.37 -7.82 -13.50
C GLU A 149 -1.59 -8.62 -12.43
N GLY A 150 -1.41 -8.04 -11.24
CA GLY A 150 -0.80 -8.72 -10.09
C GLY A 150 -1.63 -9.90 -9.56
N ILE A 151 -0.99 -10.79 -8.80
CA ILE A 151 -1.66 -11.89 -8.10
C ILE A 151 -2.02 -11.42 -6.69
N TRP A 152 -3.31 -11.53 -6.35
CA TRP A 152 -3.88 -10.91 -5.15
C TRP A 152 -4.44 -11.97 -4.20
N THR A 153 -4.01 -11.93 -2.93
CA THR A 153 -4.40 -12.88 -1.88
C THR A 153 -5.17 -12.20 -0.73
N ASN A 154 -6.12 -12.91 -0.13
CA ASN A 154 -6.79 -12.53 1.12
C ASN A 154 -6.35 -13.43 2.30
N GLU A 155 -5.23 -14.13 2.16
CA GLU A 155 -4.60 -14.91 3.22
C GLU A 155 -3.50 -14.09 3.92
N THR A 156 -3.09 -14.51 5.13
CA THR A 156 -1.99 -13.86 5.86
C THR A 156 -0.66 -14.01 5.10
N VAL A 157 0.10 -12.91 4.99
CA VAL A 157 1.39 -12.87 4.31
C VAL A 157 2.54 -12.48 5.26
N VAL A 158 3.72 -13.02 4.98
CA VAL A 158 4.97 -12.70 5.69
C VAL A 158 5.68 -11.55 4.98
N LEU A 159 5.98 -10.50 5.75
CA LEU A 159 6.74 -9.32 5.30
C LEU A 159 8.24 -9.55 5.45
N GLY A 160 8.64 -10.21 6.54
CA GLY A 160 10.03 -10.58 6.84
C GLY A 160 10.10 -11.75 7.82
N THR A 161 11.02 -12.68 7.58
CA THR A 161 11.37 -13.81 8.45
C THR A 161 12.77 -14.35 8.07
N PHE A 162 13.29 -15.31 8.84
CA PHE A 162 14.64 -15.87 8.68
C PHE A 162 15.03 -16.21 7.22
N GLN A 163 16.32 -16.08 6.92
CA GLN A 163 16.93 -16.16 5.57
C GLN A 163 16.50 -15.06 4.58
N ASN A 164 15.85 -13.98 5.02
CA ASN A 164 15.25 -12.94 4.16
C ASN A 164 14.12 -13.52 3.29
N ALA A 165 13.27 -14.36 3.88
CA ALA A 165 11.98 -14.73 3.29
C ALA A 165 10.92 -13.67 3.66
N GLY A 166 10.02 -13.37 2.73
CA GLY A 166 9.36 -12.05 2.70
C GLY A 166 10.33 -10.96 2.21
N GLN A 167 9.80 -9.91 1.58
CA GLN A 167 10.63 -8.96 0.83
C GLN A 167 10.90 -7.62 1.55
N PHE A 168 10.41 -7.41 2.79
CA PHE A 168 10.56 -6.14 3.51
C PHE A 168 11.74 -6.10 4.49
N GLN A 169 12.19 -7.25 4.99
CA GLN A 169 13.23 -7.35 6.01
C GLN A 169 14.55 -6.68 5.55
N CYS A 170 15.08 -5.78 6.38
CA CYS A 170 16.33 -5.05 6.13
C CYS A 170 16.39 -4.26 4.79
N GLN A 171 15.26 -4.05 4.10
CA GLN A 171 15.23 -3.37 2.81
C GLN A 171 15.18 -1.83 2.89
N GLY A 172 14.94 -1.29 4.10
CA GLY A 172 14.51 0.10 4.28
C GLY A 172 13.03 0.27 3.93
N GLU A 173 12.64 1.47 3.53
CA GLU A 173 11.28 1.79 3.09
C GLU A 173 10.87 0.97 1.85
N ARG A 174 9.72 0.30 1.91
CA ARG A 174 9.08 -0.42 0.81
C ARG A 174 7.56 -0.28 0.88
N TYR A 175 6.90 -0.52 -0.24
CA TYR A 175 5.45 -0.32 -0.38
C TYR A 175 4.74 -1.67 -0.47
N LEU A 176 3.82 -1.91 0.47
CA LEU A 176 2.88 -3.04 0.45
C LEU A 176 1.66 -2.66 -0.39
N ALA A 177 1.52 -3.28 -1.56
CA ALA A 177 0.36 -3.06 -2.41
C ALA A 177 -0.88 -3.79 -1.90
N TYR A 178 -2.01 -3.08 -1.89
CA TYR A 178 -3.31 -3.63 -1.52
C TYR A 178 -4.41 -3.22 -2.50
N ARG A 179 -5.54 -3.94 -2.44
CA ARG A 179 -6.80 -3.53 -3.04
C ARG A 179 -7.98 -3.98 -2.19
N PHE A 180 -9.06 -3.22 -2.16
CA PHE A 180 -10.31 -3.59 -1.49
C PHE A 180 -11.51 -3.36 -2.44
N PHE A 181 -12.67 -3.89 -2.09
CA PHE A 181 -13.85 -3.84 -2.95
C PHE A 181 -14.82 -2.74 -2.46
N GLY A 182 -14.72 -1.56 -3.07
CA GLY A 182 -15.63 -0.44 -2.82
C GLY A 182 -16.86 -0.44 -3.74
N ASP A 183 -17.72 0.56 -3.58
CA ASP A 183 -19.04 0.70 -4.27
C ASP A 183 -19.01 0.52 -5.80
N GLN A 184 -17.88 0.83 -6.43
CA GLN A 184 -17.73 0.82 -7.89
C GLN A 184 -16.78 -0.27 -8.40
N GLY A 185 -16.24 -1.12 -7.52
CA GLY A 185 -15.31 -2.21 -7.85
C GLY A 185 -14.02 -2.18 -7.01
N PHE A 186 -12.95 -2.78 -7.53
CA PHE A 186 -11.65 -2.77 -6.84
C PHE A 186 -10.99 -1.39 -6.88
N GLN A 187 -10.73 -0.85 -5.69
CA GLN A 187 -9.89 0.32 -5.46
C GLN A 187 -8.48 -0.15 -5.05
N TYR A 188 -7.45 0.51 -5.56
CA TYR A 188 -6.04 0.09 -5.41
C TYR A 188 -5.26 1.08 -4.56
N GLY A 189 -4.36 0.57 -3.71
CA GLY A 189 -3.58 1.38 -2.79
C GLY A 189 -2.24 0.76 -2.40
N TRP A 190 -1.50 1.50 -1.58
CA TRP A 190 -0.19 1.12 -1.05
C TRP A 190 -0.06 1.58 0.41
N ILE A 191 0.71 0.84 1.21
CA ILE A 191 1.14 1.23 2.58
C ILE A 191 2.67 1.27 2.59
N GLN A 192 3.29 2.35 3.05
CA GLN A 192 4.73 2.41 3.22
C GLN A 192 5.12 1.76 4.55
N LEU A 193 6.02 0.78 4.46
CA LEU A 193 6.50 -0.03 5.58
C LEU A 193 8.03 0.00 5.63
N GLN A 194 8.59 -0.09 6.84
CA GLN A 194 9.98 -0.44 7.06
C GLN A 194 10.06 -1.58 8.08
N CYS A 195 10.66 -2.71 7.68
CA CYS A 195 10.91 -3.84 8.56
C CYS A 195 12.39 -3.89 8.96
N SER A 196 12.63 -4.08 10.26
CA SER A 196 13.96 -4.27 10.87
C SER A 196 14.76 -5.43 10.27
N GLN A 197 16.04 -5.53 10.62
CA GLN A 197 16.87 -6.69 10.28
C GLN A 197 16.41 -7.96 11.01
N HIS A 198 15.87 -7.83 12.23
CA HIS A 198 15.48 -8.97 13.09
C HIS A 198 13.98 -9.28 13.08
N SER A 199 13.18 -8.55 12.28
CA SER A 199 11.71 -8.61 12.33
C SER A 199 11.12 -8.35 13.73
N ASP A 200 11.89 -7.73 14.64
CA ASP A 200 11.51 -7.33 16.00
C ASP A 200 10.81 -5.97 16.04
N THR A 201 11.03 -5.16 15.00
CA THR A 201 10.48 -3.83 14.80
C THR A 201 9.88 -3.71 13.40
N LEU A 202 8.64 -3.21 13.31
CA LEU A 202 7.93 -2.91 12.06
C LEU A 202 7.30 -1.52 12.14
N ASN A 203 7.65 -0.65 11.19
CA ASN A 203 7.15 0.72 11.14
C ASN A 203 6.16 0.87 9.99
N VAL A 204 4.97 1.39 10.30
CA VAL A 204 3.91 1.73 9.36
C VAL A 204 3.89 3.25 9.24
N ILE A 205 4.29 3.77 8.08
CA ILE A 205 4.67 5.18 7.93
C ILE A 205 3.50 6.00 7.41
N ASP A 206 2.99 5.68 6.22
CA ASP A 206 1.86 6.33 5.57
C ASP A 206 1.17 5.35 4.59
N PHE A 207 0.03 5.75 4.03
CA PHE A 207 -0.67 4.98 3.00
C PHE A 207 -1.45 5.89 2.04
N ALA A 208 -1.74 5.37 0.85
CA ALA A 208 -2.72 5.97 -0.05
C ALA A 208 -3.53 4.93 -0.83
N TYR A 209 -4.74 5.29 -1.23
CA TYR A 209 -5.54 4.54 -2.20
C TYR A 209 -6.27 5.45 -3.19
N LYS A 210 -6.58 4.88 -4.36
CA LYS A 210 -7.35 5.56 -5.40
C LYS A 210 -8.85 5.36 -5.18
N THR A 211 -9.63 6.43 -5.12
CA THR A 211 -11.08 6.41 -4.89
C THR A 211 -11.88 6.12 -6.15
N ASN A 212 -11.35 6.48 -7.32
CA ASN A 212 -11.96 6.15 -8.61
C ASN A 212 -11.71 4.66 -8.99
N THR A 213 -12.36 4.20 -10.06
CA THR A 213 -12.27 2.81 -10.54
C THR A 213 -11.12 2.54 -11.51
N GLU A 214 -10.17 3.47 -11.68
CA GLU A 214 -9.05 3.20 -12.57
C GLU A 214 -8.19 2.07 -12.02
N PRO A 215 -7.85 1.07 -12.85
CA PRO A 215 -7.22 -0.17 -12.40
C PRO A 215 -5.73 -0.02 -12.04
N THR A 216 -5.23 1.21 -11.81
CA THR A 216 -3.81 1.52 -11.67
C THR A 216 -3.57 2.71 -10.72
N ILE A 217 -2.64 2.51 -9.78
CA ILE A 217 -1.94 3.55 -8.98
C ILE A 217 -0.43 3.23 -8.98
N LEU A 218 0.43 4.22 -8.74
CA LEU A 218 1.86 3.96 -8.50
C LEU A 218 2.18 3.89 -7.01
N ALA A 219 3.07 2.98 -6.61
CA ALA A 219 3.57 2.87 -5.24
C ALA A 219 4.20 4.21 -4.79
N GLY A 220 3.72 4.77 -3.68
CA GLY A 220 4.18 6.06 -3.17
C GLY A 220 3.65 7.30 -3.93
N GLN A 221 2.62 7.16 -4.76
CA GLN A 221 1.87 8.28 -5.36
C GLN A 221 0.85 8.86 -4.36
N ILE A 222 0.81 10.19 -4.23
CA ILE A 222 -0.03 10.92 -3.25
C ILE A 222 -0.99 11.92 -3.89
N ASP A 223 -0.87 12.17 -5.20
CA ASP A 223 -1.57 13.20 -5.97
C ASP A 223 -1.97 12.75 -7.39
#